data_AF-A0A9E4F1L0-F1
#
_entry.id   AF-A0A9E4F1L0-F1
#
_cell.length_a   1.000
_cell.length_b   1.000
_cell.length_c   1.000
_cell.angle_alpha   90.00
_cell.angle_beta   90.00
_cell.angle_gamma   90.00
#
_symmetry.space_group_name_H-M   'P 1'
#
loop_
_entity.id
_entity.type
_entity.pdbx_description
1 polymer ?
#
loop_
_entity_poly.entity_id
_entity_poly.type
_entity_poly.pdbx_seq_one_letter_code
_entity_poly.pdbx_strand_id
1 'polypeptide(L)'
;VINKPGPLNGPEIRYLRKNLSFTAREFAGLLEVDHTTLSKWENGRAPGRPNDLLIRLAYAAWKGYEHPKRIFDIFEKVRKQRKRNIAIKLIPAAREGFEVEYAV
;
A
#
# COMPACT_ATOMS: atom_id res chain seq x y z
N VAL A 1 -3.72 -0.99 -10.98
CA VAL A 1 -2.95 -0.53 -9.79
C VAL A 1 -3.76 -0.60 -8.49
N ILE A 2 -4.90 0.09 -8.37
CA ILE A 2 -5.65 0.14 -7.10
C ILE A 2 -6.15 -1.21 -6.56
N ASN A 3 -6.36 -2.23 -7.41
CA ASN A 3 -6.80 -3.57 -7.00
C ASN A 3 -5.65 -4.53 -6.66
N LYS A 4 -4.40 -4.07 -6.78
CA LYS A 4 -3.22 -4.91 -6.54
C LYS A 4 -3.19 -5.41 -5.09
N PRO A 5 -2.92 -6.71 -4.86
CA PRO A 5 -2.62 -7.22 -3.53
C PRO A 5 -1.27 -6.71 -3.03
N GLY A 6 -1.21 -6.28 -1.76
CA GLY A 6 0.00 -5.76 -1.12
C GLY A 6 0.21 -4.24 -1.29
N PRO A 7 1.27 -3.68 -0.69
CA PRO A 7 1.54 -2.24 -0.69
C PRO A 7 1.82 -1.67 -2.09
N LEU A 8 1.44 -0.43 -2.31
CA LEU A 8 1.84 0.36 -3.46
C LEU A 8 3.33 0.69 -3.40
N ASN A 9 4.00 0.61 -4.55
CA ASN A 9 5.37 1.11 -4.71
C ASN A 9 5.37 2.54 -5.28
N GLY A 10 6.54 3.19 -5.30
CA GLY A 10 6.67 4.57 -5.75
C GLY A 10 6.18 4.84 -7.17
N PRO A 11 6.58 4.04 -8.18
CA PRO A 11 6.06 4.16 -9.54
C PRO A 11 4.53 4.03 -9.63
N GLU A 12 3.93 3.13 -8.85
CA GLU A 12 2.48 2.96 -8.79
C GLU A 12 1.78 4.19 -8.20
N ILE A 13 2.31 4.77 -7.13
CA ILE A 13 1.78 6.00 -6.51
C ILE A 13 1.87 7.16 -7.52
N ARG A 14 3.03 7.31 -8.19
CA ARG A 14 3.23 8.32 -9.22
C ARG A 14 2.27 8.14 -10.41
N TYR A 15 2.04 6.89 -10.82
CA TYR A 15 1.07 6.57 -11.86
C TYR A 15 -0.34 7.01 -11.46
N LEU A 16 -0.79 6.67 -10.25
CA LEU A 16 -2.12 7.06 -9.76
C LEU A 16 -2.28 8.58 -9.78
N ARG A 17 -1.29 9.32 -9.25
CA ARG A 17 -1.30 10.78 -9.28
C ARG A 17 -1.38 11.36 -10.69
N LYS A 18 -0.48 10.94 -11.58
CA LYS A 18 -0.45 11.44 -12.96
C LYS A 18 -1.73 11.08 -13.71
N ASN A 19 -2.35 9.94 -13.41
CA ASN A 19 -3.61 9.54 -14.00
C ASN A 19 -4.81 10.41 -13.55
N LEU A 20 -4.68 11.12 -12.44
CA LEU A 20 -5.62 12.17 -12.01
C LEU A 20 -5.27 13.55 -12.59
N SER A 21 -4.19 13.65 -13.36
CA SER A 21 -3.61 14.92 -13.86
C SER A 21 -3.16 15.88 -12.76
N PHE A 22 -2.79 15.35 -11.59
CA PHE A 22 -2.36 16.16 -10.45
C PHE A 22 -0.83 16.37 -10.45
N THR A 23 -0.43 17.59 -10.11
CA THR A 23 0.93 17.89 -9.63
C THR A 23 1.20 17.17 -8.31
N ALA A 24 2.48 17.03 -7.94
CA ALA A 24 2.85 16.43 -6.66
C ALA A 24 2.25 17.23 -5.47
N ARG A 25 2.17 18.55 -5.57
CA ARG A 25 1.63 19.41 -4.50
C ARG A 25 0.12 19.22 -4.33
N GLU A 26 -0.64 19.19 -5.42
CA GLU A 26 -2.10 18.97 -5.37
C GLU A 26 -2.43 17.59 -4.80
N PHE A 27 -1.69 16.56 -5.20
CA PHE A 27 -1.93 15.21 -4.68
C PHE A 27 -1.51 15.06 -3.22
N ALA A 28 -0.43 15.72 -2.79
CA ALA A 28 -0.06 15.77 -1.38
C ALA A 28 -1.14 16.47 -0.56
N GLY A 29 -1.70 17.58 -1.07
CA GLY A 29 -2.85 18.28 -0.48
C GLY A 29 -4.09 17.41 -0.39
N LEU A 30 -4.46 16.69 -1.46
CA LEU A 30 -5.59 15.75 -1.45
C LEU A 30 -5.45 14.67 -0.36
N LEU A 31 -4.22 14.24 -0.07
CA LEU A 31 -3.91 13.22 0.93
C LEU A 31 -3.65 13.80 2.32
N GLU A 32 -3.68 15.12 2.49
CA GLU A 32 -3.32 15.83 3.73
C GLU A 32 -1.94 15.41 4.29
N VAL A 33 -0.94 15.35 3.40
CA VAL A 33 0.45 15.06 3.78
C VAL A 33 1.41 16.10 3.23
N ASP A 34 2.56 16.22 3.88
CA ASP A 34 3.63 17.08 3.39
C ASP A 34 4.16 16.62 2.01
N HIS A 35 4.50 17.57 1.14
CA HIS A 35 5.01 17.29 -0.20
C HIS A 35 6.29 16.43 -0.20
N THR A 36 7.17 16.60 0.81
CA THR A 36 8.37 15.76 0.95
C THR A 36 8.03 14.32 1.31
N THR A 37 6.92 14.10 2.03
CA THR A 37 6.41 12.77 2.37
C THR A 37 5.96 12.04 1.10
N LEU A 38 5.15 12.69 0.26
CA LEU A 38 4.74 12.12 -1.03
C LEU A 38 5.96 11.86 -1.94
N SER A 39 6.92 12.79 -1.99
CA SER A 39 8.14 12.63 -2.78
C SER A 39 8.94 11.38 -2.34
N LYS A 40 9.10 11.16 -1.02
CA LYS A 40 9.73 9.94 -0.50
C LYS A 40 8.98 8.69 -0.95
N TRP A 41 7.65 8.73 -0.96
CA TRP A 41 6.83 7.60 -1.40
C TRP A 41 7.02 7.26 -2.86
N GLU A 42 6.96 8.27 -3.74
CA GLU A 42 7.14 8.07 -5.18
C GLU A 42 8.55 7.62 -5.57
N ASN A 43 9.54 7.88 -4.73
CA ASN A 43 10.95 7.59 -4.99
C ASN A 43 11.49 6.38 -4.18
N GLY A 44 10.62 5.54 -3.64
CA GLY A 44 11.00 4.20 -3.16
C GLY A 44 10.72 3.91 -1.68
N ARG A 45 10.34 4.90 -0.88
CA ARG A 45 9.91 4.65 0.52
C ARG A 45 8.45 4.22 0.56
N ALA A 46 8.16 2.96 0.83
CA ALA A 46 6.75 2.52 0.89
C ALA A 46 5.94 3.30 1.95
N PRO A 47 4.69 3.71 1.64
CA PRO A 47 3.82 4.33 2.62
C PRO A 47 3.43 3.33 3.71
N GLY A 48 3.11 3.85 4.90
CA GLY A 48 2.44 3.08 5.94
C GLY A 48 1.08 2.59 5.45
N ARG A 49 0.55 1.54 6.09
CA ARG A 49 -0.74 0.94 5.68
C ARG A 49 -1.88 1.97 5.62
N PRO A 50 -2.11 2.85 6.62
CA PRO A 50 -3.21 3.82 6.54
C PRO A 50 -3.09 4.72 5.29
N ASN A 51 -1.87 5.17 4.98
CA ASN A 51 -1.61 6.04 3.83
C ASN A 51 -1.75 5.31 2.50
N ASP A 52 -1.35 4.04 2.41
CA ASP A 52 -1.63 3.20 1.24
C ASP A 52 -3.13 3.13 0.95
N LEU A 53 -3.93 2.91 2.00
CA LEU A 53 -5.39 2.86 1.87
C LEU A 53 -5.98 4.22 1.50
N LEU A 54 -5.49 5.30 2.11
CA LEU A 54 -5.90 6.66 1.81
C LEU A 54 -5.63 7.01 0.34
N ILE A 55 -4.45 6.66 -0.19
CA ILE A 55 -4.10 6.85 -1.61
C ILE A 55 -5.13 6.16 -2.51
N ARG A 56 -5.49 4.91 -2.20
CA ARG A 56 -6.46 4.14 -3.00
C ARG A 56 -7.86 4.73 -2.90
N LEU A 57 -8.27 5.13 -1.70
CA LEU A 57 -9.59 5.72 -1.45
C LEU A 57 -9.71 7.08 -2.16
N ALA A 58 -8.72 7.95 -2.02
CA ALA A 58 -8.68 9.26 -2.66
C ALA A 58 -8.73 9.14 -4.19
N TYR A 59 -7.94 8.23 -4.77
CA TYR A 59 -8.00 7.95 -6.20
C TYR A 59 -9.38 7.43 -6.64
N ALA A 60 -9.94 6.47 -5.89
CA ALA A 60 -11.23 5.89 -6.23
C ALA A 60 -12.37 6.90 -6.12
N ALA A 61 -12.35 7.73 -5.09
CA ALA A 61 -13.31 8.82 -4.91
C ALA A 61 -13.21 9.84 -6.06
N TRP A 62 -12.00 10.27 -6.41
CA TRP A 62 -11.80 11.26 -7.49
C TRP A 62 -12.24 10.76 -8.86
N LYS A 63 -12.04 9.47 -9.16
CA LYS A 63 -12.48 8.86 -10.42
C LYS A 63 -13.98 8.52 -10.46
N GLY A 64 -14.72 8.77 -9.38
CA GLY A 64 -16.16 8.49 -9.31
C GLY A 64 -16.50 7.00 -9.29
N TYR A 65 -15.64 6.14 -8.71
CA TYR A 65 -15.97 4.73 -8.58
C TYR A 65 -17.15 4.55 -7.60
N GLU A 66 -18.32 4.15 -8.13
CA GLU A 66 -19.60 4.09 -7.41
C GLU A 66 -19.69 3.07 -6.26
N HIS A 67 -18.68 2.20 -6.09
CA HIS A 67 -18.75 1.11 -5.11
C HIS A 67 -17.56 1.06 -4.15
N PRO A 68 -17.71 1.64 -2.93
CA PRO A 68 -16.76 1.50 -1.83
C PRO A 68 -16.55 0.03 -1.43
N LYS A 69 -17.52 -0.86 -1.67
CA LYS A 69 -17.39 -2.31 -1.42
C LYS A 69 -16.18 -2.92 -2.13
N ARG A 70 -15.85 -2.48 -3.35
CA ARG A 70 -14.62 -2.91 -4.04
C ARG A 70 -13.37 -2.46 -3.32
N ILE A 71 -13.39 -1.28 -2.68
CA ILE A 71 -12.28 -0.80 -1.86
C ILE A 71 -12.13 -1.66 -0.60
N PHE A 72 -13.24 -2.04 0.04
CA PHE A 72 -13.23 -3.00 1.15
C PHE A 72 -12.70 -4.38 0.75
N ASP A 73 -13.05 -4.89 -0.44
CA ASP A 73 -12.51 -6.16 -0.94
C ASP A 73 -10.99 -6.09 -1.17
N ILE A 74 -10.50 -4.94 -1.66
CA ILE A 74 -9.07 -4.68 -1.76
C ILE A 74 -8.42 -4.66 -0.37
N PHE A 75 -9.08 -4.03 0.62
CA PHE A 75 -8.59 -3.98 2.01
C PHE A 75 -8.42 -5.39 2.59
N GLU A 76 -9.38 -6.29 2.37
CA GLU A 76 -9.30 -7.68 2.82
C GLU A 76 -8.20 -8.47 2.10
N LYS A 77 -8.04 -8.28 0.78
CA LYS A 77 -6.98 -8.95 0.03
C LYS A 77 -5.58 -8.50 0.46
N VAL A 78 -5.37 -7.19 0.65
CA VAL A 78 -4.10 -6.63 1.16
C VAL A 78 -3.81 -7.15 2.58
N ARG A 79 -4.83 -7.23 3.44
CA ARG A 79 -4.73 -7.79 4.79
C ARG A 79 -4.28 -9.26 4.78
N LYS A 80 -4.89 -10.09 3.93
CA LYS A 80 -4.55 -11.53 3.81
C LYS A 80 -3.14 -11.76 3.28
N GLN A 81 -2.69 -10.97 2.29
CA GLN A 81 -1.34 -11.11 1.73
C GLN A 81 -0.25 -10.77 2.75
N ARG A 82 -0.40 -9.69 3.54
CA ARG A 82 0.57 -9.36 4.60
C ARG A 82 0.64 -10.45 5.67
N LYS A 83 -0.49 -11.05 6.08
CA LYS A 83 -0.47 -12.17 7.03
C LYS A 83 0.28 -13.39 6.49
N ARG A 84 0.16 -13.72 5.20
CA ARG A 84 0.99 -14.77 4.57
C ARG A 84 2.48 -14.43 4.63
N ASN A 85 2.85 -13.18 4.39
CA ASN A 85 4.25 -12.75 4.43
C ASN A 85 4.82 -12.69 5.86
N ILE A 86 3.97 -12.60 6.90
CA ILE A 86 4.37 -12.61 8.32
C ILE A 86 4.28 -14.04 8.91
N ALA A 87 3.69 -14.99 8.19
CA ALA A 87 3.70 -16.41 8.55
C ALA A 87 5.09 -17.01 8.30
N ILE A 88 6.11 -16.43 8.93
CA ILE A 88 7.37 -17.09 9.23
C ILE A 88 7.00 -18.17 10.26
N LYS A 89 7.16 -19.44 9.89
CA LYS A 89 7.05 -20.54 10.84
C LYS A 89 8.29 -20.46 11.74
N LEU A 90 8.12 -19.96 12.96
CA LEU A 90 9.13 -20.13 14.00
C LEU A 90 9.15 -21.61 14.38
N ILE A 91 10.14 -22.35 13.91
CA ILE A 91 10.34 -23.74 14.33
C ILE A 91 11.17 -23.69 15.62
N PRO A 92 10.76 -24.38 16.71
CA PRO A 92 11.61 -24.51 17.88
C PRO A 92 12.87 -25.28 17.48
N ALA A 93 14.04 -24.64 17.45
CA ALA A 93 15.29 -25.36 17.28
C ALA A 93 15.62 -26.07 18.60
N ALA A 94 15.96 -27.36 18.53
CA ALA A 94 16.04 -28.24 19.68
C ALA A 94 17.05 -27.79 20.77
N ARG A 95 17.99 -26.88 20.47
CA ARG A 95 18.86 -26.23 21.45
C ARG A 95 19.17 -24.79 21.01
N GLU A 96 18.61 -23.83 21.74
CA GLU A 96 18.95 -22.39 21.73
C GLU A 96 18.80 -21.63 20.39
N GLY A 97 17.56 -21.43 19.94
CA GLY A 97 17.24 -20.46 18.89
C GLY A 97 15.93 -20.74 18.15
N PHE A 98 15.40 -19.72 17.47
CA PHE A 98 14.35 -19.90 16.46
C PHE A 98 14.98 -19.82 15.08
N GLU A 99 14.77 -20.84 14.24
CA GLU A 99 15.16 -20.78 12.82
C GLU A 99 14.02 -20.20 11.97
N VAL A 100 14.40 -19.41 10.97
CA VAL A 100 13.48 -18.81 10.00
C VAL A 100 13.46 -19.69 8.75
N GLU A 101 12.36 -20.41 8.52
CA GLU A 101 12.16 -21.12 7.25
C GLU A 101 11.39 -20.23 6.26
N TYR A 102 11.96 -20.04 5.06
CA TYR A 102 11.31 -19.34 3.96
C TYR A 102 10.47 -20.33 3.16
N ALA A 103 9.15 -20.18 3.15
CA ALA A 103 8.30 -20.88 2.19
C ALA A 103 8.49 -20.21 0.80
N VAL A 104 9.19 -20.90 -0.10
CA VAL A 104 9.30 -20.54 -1.53
C VAL A 104 7.99 -20.82 -2.24
#